data_AF-A0A365NAX7-F1
#
_entry.id   AF-A0A365NAX7-F1
#
_cell.length_a   1.000
_cell.length_b   1.000
_cell.length_c   1.000
_cell.angle_alpha   90.00
_cell.angle_beta   90.00
_cell.angle_gamma   90.00
#
_symmetry.space_group_name_H-M   'P 1'
#
loop_
_entity.id
_entity.type
_entity.pdbx_description
1 polymer ?
#
loop_
_entity_poly.entity_id
_entity_poly.type
_entity_poly.pdbx_seq_one_letter_code
_entity_poly.pdbx_strand_id
1 'polypeptide(L)'
;MQNKLITAATLLSALASVQASPVSVSKRDVLTALPGGASDIENKFQPALDFDGDGCYQTAAIDPDGNFNPGHGATGTPQGDCRDPPQLDNSNTYSRKRCNNGFCAIMYETYYEKDQAVGGSFLGGHRHDWENIVVFTQGDNVVRVAPSCHGKYDGASNQFPSDGSTPLLVYHKDGAGTHCYRFANDDDRANPENPTGSFFKAPLVGWDNWPDVGLRDKMLQNWSGGVGPKLDDEFGDSLKAAAGDGVQGFDPYKDE
;
A
#
# COMPACT_ATOMS: atom_id res chain seq x y z
N MET A 1 85.34 -13.22 20.99
CA MET A 1 84.90 -12.29 19.93
C MET A 1 83.62 -12.84 19.35
N GLN A 2 82.56 -12.03 19.38
CA GLN A 2 81.19 -12.36 19.02
C GLN A 2 81.02 -12.39 17.50
N ASN A 3 80.52 -13.49 16.92
CA ASN A 3 79.89 -13.46 15.61
C ASN A 3 78.40 -13.76 15.79
N LYS A 4 77.59 -12.70 15.72
CA LYS A 4 76.13 -12.77 15.74
C LYS A 4 75.65 -13.35 14.40
N LEU A 5 74.96 -14.48 14.46
CA LEU A 5 74.13 -14.99 13.37
C LEU A 5 72.91 -14.06 13.26
N ILE A 6 72.78 -13.39 12.11
CA ILE A 6 71.58 -12.62 11.76
C ILE A 6 70.63 -13.62 11.08
N THR A 7 69.61 -14.05 11.81
CA THR A 7 68.51 -14.83 11.25
C THR A 7 67.56 -13.86 10.54
N ALA A 8 67.54 -13.90 9.20
CA ALA A 8 66.55 -13.17 8.41
C ALA A 8 65.19 -13.89 8.51
N ALA A 9 64.24 -13.29 9.22
CA ALA A 9 62.86 -13.75 9.24
C ALA A 9 62.13 -13.21 7.99
N THR A 10 61.86 -14.08 7.03
CA THR A 10 60.97 -13.79 5.89
C THR A 10 59.52 -13.75 6.38
N LEU A 11 58.95 -12.55 6.46
CA LEU A 11 57.51 -12.33 6.62
C LEU A 11 56.81 -12.63 5.27
N LEU A 12 56.13 -13.78 5.18
CA LEU A 12 55.15 -14.02 4.12
C LEU A 12 53.87 -13.25 4.46
N SER A 13 53.63 -12.13 3.79
CA SER A 13 52.33 -11.45 3.81
C SER A 13 51.33 -12.24 2.96
N ALA A 14 50.38 -12.92 3.61
CA ALA A 14 49.25 -13.53 2.94
C ALA A 14 48.26 -12.43 2.50
N LEU A 15 48.27 -12.07 1.22
CA LEU A 15 47.25 -11.24 0.60
C LEU A 15 45.96 -12.08 0.46
N ALA A 16 45.07 -11.98 1.44
CA ALA A 16 43.72 -12.52 1.31
C ALA A 16 42.99 -11.74 0.21
N SER A 17 42.81 -12.36 -0.94
CA SER A 17 42.02 -11.80 -2.03
C SER A 17 40.55 -11.86 -1.61
N VAL A 18 39.94 -10.72 -1.30
CA VAL A 18 38.50 -10.63 -1.12
C VAL A 18 37.88 -10.83 -2.50
N GLN A 19 37.41 -12.04 -2.78
CA GLN A 19 36.58 -12.29 -3.95
C GLN A 19 35.22 -11.66 -3.68
N ALA A 20 34.99 -10.48 -4.27
CA ALA A 20 33.65 -9.93 -4.34
C ALA A 20 32.81 -10.87 -5.22
N SER A 21 31.85 -11.56 -4.61
CA SER A 21 30.80 -12.24 -5.37
C SER A 21 30.06 -11.19 -6.20
N PRO A 22 29.71 -11.47 -7.47
CA PRO A 22 28.85 -10.59 -8.23
C PRO A 22 27.55 -10.43 -7.46
N VAL A 23 27.20 -9.20 -7.10
CA VAL A 23 25.86 -8.87 -6.62
C VAL A 23 24.95 -9.10 -7.81
N SER A 24 24.14 -10.16 -7.76
CA SER A 24 23.04 -10.34 -8.69
C SER A 24 22.04 -9.22 -8.48
N VAL A 25 22.17 -8.15 -9.27
CA VAL A 25 21.11 -7.14 -9.40
C VAL A 25 19.98 -7.83 -10.16
N SER A 26 19.06 -8.47 -9.44
CA SER A 26 17.81 -8.88 -10.04
C SER A 26 17.12 -7.61 -10.53
N LYS A 27 16.72 -7.59 -11.81
CA LYS A 27 15.78 -6.59 -12.27
C LYS A 27 14.54 -6.71 -11.37
N ARG A 28 14.17 -5.61 -10.71
CA ARG A 28 12.92 -5.55 -9.94
C ARG A 28 11.76 -5.79 -10.90
N ASP A 29 10.81 -6.64 -10.50
CA ASP A 29 9.57 -6.86 -11.22
C ASP A 29 8.57 -5.74 -10.89
N VAL A 30 8.93 -4.49 -11.23
CA VAL A 30 7.98 -3.37 -11.18
C VAL A 30 7.04 -3.52 -12.37
N LEU A 31 5.78 -3.79 -12.08
CA LEU A 31 4.74 -3.91 -13.08
C LEU A 31 4.45 -2.56 -13.73
N THR A 32 3.97 -2.57 -14.97
CA THR A 32 3.35 -1.38 -15.56
C THR A 32 1.95 -1.22 -14.97
N ALA A 33 1.65 -0.03 -14.46
CA ALA A 33 0.33 0.28 -13.93
C ALA A 33 -0.76 0.24 -15.02
N LEU A 34 -1.97 -0.17 -14.65
CA LEU A 34 -3.14 -0.01 -15.49
C LEU A 34 -3.42 1.49 -15.72
N PRO A 35 -3.97 1.88 -16.89
CA PRO A 35 -4.45 3.23 -17.07
C PRO A 35 -5.59 3.53 -16.08
N GLY A 36 -5.58 4.71 -15.48
CA GLY A 36 -6.71 5.19 -14.69
C GLY A 36 -7.96 5.35 -15.55
N GLY A 37 -9.12 5.12 -14.96
CA GLY A 37 -10.42 5.19 -15.64
C GLY A 37 -11.61 5.45 -14.72
N ALA A 38 -11.38 5.72 -13.44
CA ALA A 38 -12.45 5.90 -12.46
C ALA A 38 -13.40 7.07 -12.79
N SER A 39 -14.63 7.01 -12.27
CA SER A 39 -15.62 8.07 -12.47
C SER A 39 -15.25 9.37 -11.76
N ASP A 40 -15.89 10.48 -12.14
CA ASP A 40 -15.61 11.81 -11.56
C ASP A 40 -15.75 11.83 -10.03
N ILE A 41 -16.76 11.14 -9.49
CA ILE A 41 -16.99 11.07 -8.04
C ILE A 41 -15.86 10.33 -7.32
N GLU A 42 -15.34 9.25 -7.91
CA GLU A 42 -14.22 8.49 -7.35
C GLU A 42 -12.93 9.31 -7.39
N ASN A 43 -12.65 10.02 -8.48
CA ASN A 43 -11.48 10.91 -8.55
C ASN A 43 -11.58 12.10 -7.58
N LYS A 44 -12.77 12.70 -7.45
CA LYS A 44 -13.02 13.87 -6.59
C LYS A 44 -12.75 13.58 -5.11
N PHE A 45 -13.08 12.37 -4.67
CA PHE A 45 -13.00 11.96 -3.27
C PHE A 45 -11.88 10.96 -2.99
N GLN A 46 -11.01 10.68 -3.99
CA GLN A 46 -9.85 9.82 -3.80
C GLN A 46 -8.98 10.37 -2.67
N PRO A 47 -8.70 9.59 -1.62
CA PRO A 47 -7.73 9.96 -0.60
C PRO A 47 -6.37 10.24 -1.22
N ALA A 48 -5.64 11.21 -0.68
CA ALA A 48 -4.24 11.36 -0.97
C ALA A 48 -3.44 10.71 0.17
N LEU A 49 -2.35 10.05 -0.19
CA LEU A 49 -1.60 9.18 0.70
C LEU A 49 -0.19 9.72 0.93
N ASP A 50 0.27 9.59 2.16
CA ASP A 50 1.69 9.54 2.46
C ASP A 50 2.06 8.17 3.05
N PHE A 51 3.35 7.91 3.19
CA PHE A 51 3.86 6.61 3.62
C PHE A 51 4.97 6.84 4.64
N ASP A 52 4.79 6.42 5.89
CA ASP A 52 5.86 6.47 6.89
C ASP A 52 7.05 5.64 6.39
N GLY A 53 8.28 6.01 6.77
CA GLY A 53 9.52 5.35 6.33
C GLY A 53 9.69 3.88 6.74
N ASP A 54 8.67 3.27 7.34
CA ASP A 54 8.67 1.91 7.88
C ASP A 54 7.93 0.88 7.02
N GLY A 55 7.33 1.25 5.89
CA GLY A 55 6.64 0.33 4.99
C GLY A 55 7.09 0.41 3.53
N CYS A 56 6.48 -0.45 2.70
CA CYS A 56 6.61 -0.38 1.25
C CYS A 56 5.87 0.84 0.67
N TYR A 57 6.23 1.23 -0.55
CA TYR A 57 5.37 2.09 -1.35
C TYR A 57 4.24 1.28 -1.99
N GLN A 58 3.11 1.95 -2.20
CA GLN A 58 2.04 1.45 -3.04
C GLN A 58 2.59 1.13 -4.43
N THR A 59 2.13 0.04 -5.04
CA THR A 59 2.49 -0.33 -6.42
C THR A 59 1.35 -1.05 -7.14
N ALA A 60 1.48 -1.31 -8.45
CA ALA A 60 0.49 -2.05 -9.21
C ALA A 60 0.49 -3.54 -8.83
N ALA A 61 -0.70 -4.07 -8.53
CA ALA A 61 -0.92 -5.48 -8.24
C ALA A 61 -1.00 -6.36 -9.50
N ILE A 62 -1.47 -5.79 -10.63
CA ILE A 62 -1.62 -6.47 -11.92
C ILE A 62 -1.27 -5.51 -13.05
N ASP A 63 -0.69 -6.02 -14.14
CA ASP A 63 -0.36 -5.22 -15.32
C ASP A 63 -1.40 -5.40 -16.46
N PRO A 64 -1.32 -4.61 -17.55
CA PRO A 64 -2.22 -4.72 -18.70
C PRO A 64 -2.20 -6.08 -19.41
N ASP A 65 -1.12 -6.85 -19.29
CA ASP A 65 -1.00 -8.20 -19.84
C ASP A 65 -1.57 -9.27 -18.88
N GLY A 66 -1.99 -8.85 -17.68
CA GLY A 66 -2.54 -9.69 -16.63
C GLY A 66 -1.51 -10.46 -15.82
N ASN A 67 -0.23 -10.02 -15.80
CA ASN A 67 0.75 -10.55 -14.87
C ASN A 67 0.51 -9.97 -13.48
N PHE A 68 0.65 -10.81 -12.44
CA PHE A 68 0.51 -10.38 -11.05
C PHE A 68 1.84 -9.92 -10.49
N ASN A 69 1.79 -8.96 -9.57
CA ASN A 69 2.97 -8.52 -8.85
C ASN A 69 3.45 -9.69 -7.98
N PRO A 70 4.71 -10.14 -8.11
CA PRO A 70 5.21 -11.30 -7.37
C PRO A 70 5.35 -11.02 -5.87
N GLY A 71 5.19 -9.76 -5.45
CA GLY A 71 5.41 -9.30 -4.09
C GLY A 71 6.87 -9.41 -3.67
N HIS A 72 7.12 -9.09 -2.41
CA HIS A 72 8.42 -9.22 -1.79
C HIS A 72 8.34 -10.15 -0.58
N GLY A 73 9.45 -10.83 -0.27
CA GLY A 73 9.50 -11.65 0.94
C GLY A 73 9.46 -10.75 2.18
N ALA A 74 8.60 -11.06 3.16
CA ALA A 74 8.62 -10.44 4.50
C ALA A 74 9.84 -10.91 5.31
N THR A 75 11.02 -10.69 4.73
CA THR A 75 12.35 -10.99 5.26
C THR A 75 13.17 -9.71 5.21
N GLY A 76 14.22 -9.61 6.05
CA GLY A 76 14.99 -8.38 6.14
C GLY A 76 14.22 -7.28 6.89
N THR A 77 14.32 -6.03 6.49
CA THR A 77 13.62 -4.91 7.16
C THR A 77 12.24 -4.65 6.54
N PRO A 78 11.28 -4.07 7.28
CA PRO A 78 9.92 -3.80 6.78
C PRO A 78 9.86 -3.01 5.47
N GLN A 79 10.56 -1.88 5.38
CA GLN A 79 10.71 -1.04 4.18
C GLN A 79 11.74 -1.56 3.17
N GLY A 80 12.51 -2.58 3.57
CA GLY A 80 13.61 -3.10 2.78
C GLY A 80 13.10 -3.63 1.47
N ASP A 81 13.72 -3.19 0.38
CA ASP A 81 13.47 -3.73 -0.94
C ASP A 81 12.04 -3.56 -1.48
N CYS A 82 11.29 -2.54 -1.05
CA CYS A 82 9.96 -2.25 -1.61
C CYS A 82 9.57 -0.76 -1.56
N ARG A 83 10.55 0.13 -1.41
CA ARG A 83 10.35 1.58 -1.26
C ARG A 83 11.21 2.39 -2.24
N ASP A 84 11.44 1.85 -3.44
CA ASP A 84 12.12 2.59 -4.51
C ASP A 84 11.11 3.45 -5.29
N PRO A 85 11.49 4.61 -5.87
CA PRO A 85 10.57 5.46 -6.64
C PRO A 85 9.78 4.75 -7.75
N PRO A 86 10.36 3.78 -8.51
CA PRO A 86 9.62 3.07 -9.54
C PRO A 86 8.37 2.34 -9.06
N GLN A 87 8.32 1.84 -7.81
CA GLN A 87 7.10 1.22 -7.26
C GLN A 87 5.95 2.22 -7.25
N LEU A 88 6.20 3.44 -6.74
CA LEU A 88 5.22 4.49 -6.62
C LEU A 88 4.84 5.07 -8.00
N ASP A 89 5.82 5.26 -8.88
CA ASP A 89 5.60 5.72 -10.26
C ASP A 89 4.71 4.75 -11.06
N ASN A 90 4.74 3.46 -10.72
CA ASN A 90 3.93 2.42 -11.34
C ASN A 90 2.91 1.84 -10.36
N SER A 91 2.23 2.71 -9.62
CA SER A 91 1.17 2.33 -8.71
C SER A 91 -0.22 2.48 -9.32
N ASN A 92 -1.18 1.72 -8.77
CA ASN A 92 -2.60 1.91 -9.01
C ASN A 92 -3.35 1.97 -7.68
N THR A 93 -4.36 2.83 -7.60
CA THR A 93 -5.45 2.66 -6.63
C THR A 93 -6.61 2.02 -7.37
N TYR A 94 -7.33 1.11 -6.71
CA TYR A 94 -8.53 0.46 -7.27
C TYR A 94 -9.73 0.93 -6.48
N SER A 95 -10.88 1.12 -7.11
CA SER A 95 -12.08 1.53 -6.37
C SER A 95 -13.32 0.76 -6.75
N ARG A 96 -14.24 0.67 -5.80
CA ARG A 96 -15.63 0.27 -6.01
C ARG A 96 -16.51 1.17 -5.17
N LYS A 97 -17.62 1.62 -5.75
CA LYS A 97 -18.58 2.49 -5.08
C LYS A 97 -19.96 1.85 -4.99
N ARG A 98 -20.73 2.32 -4.01
CA ARG A 98 -22.16 2.02 -3.83
C ARG A 98 -22.87 3.30 -3.41
N CYS A 99 -23.92 3.67 -4.12
CA CYS A 99 -24.74 4.84 -3.78
C CYS A 99 -26.17 4.38 -3.50
N ASN A 100 -26.80 4.97 -2.49
CA ASN A 100 -28.22 4.83 -2.17
C ASN A 100 -28.61 5.84 -1.10
N ASN A 101 -29.91 6.16 -1.01
CA ASN A 101 -30.47 7.01 0.05
C ASN A 101 -29.76 8.38 0.21
N GLY A 102 -29.24 8.92 -0.90
CA GLY A 102 -28.49 10.19 -0.93
C GLY A 102 -27.05 10.11 -0.43
N PHE A 103 -26.55 8.91 -0.09
CA PHE A 103 -25.16 8.66 0.26
C PHE A 103 -24.44 7.91 -0.86
N CYS A 104 -23.13 8.11 -0.97
CA CYS A 104 -22.23 7.25 -1.71
C CYS A 104 -21.11 6.78 -0.80
N ALA A 105 -20.84 5.48 -0.76
CA ALA A 105 -19.63 4.91 -0.17
C ALA A 105 -18.68 4.53 -1.30
N ILE A 106 -17.42 4.97 -1.22
CA ILE A 106 -16.38 4.69 -2.21
C ILE A 106 -15.21 4.06 -1.46
N MET A 107 -14.94 2.78 -1.74
CA MET A 107 -13.78 2.09 -1.23
C MET A 107 -12.62 2.26 -2.19
N TYR A 108 -11.46 2.62 -1.67
CA TYR A 108 -10.19 2.73 -2.38
C TYR A 108 -9.24 1.69 -1.83
N GLU A 109 -8.81 0.75 -2.66
CA GLU A 109 -7.87 -0.33 -2.35
C GLU A 109 -6.49 -0.01 -2.91
N THR A 110 -5.49 -0.39 -2.14
CA THR A 110 -4.07 -0.19 -2.47
C THR A 110 -3.29 -1.46 -2.18
N TYR A 111 -2.28 -1.73 -3.00
CA TYR A 111 -1.47 -2.92 -2.90
C TYR A 111 -0.01 -2.58 -2.54
N TYR A 112 0.57 -3.39 -1.66
CA TYR A 112 1.96 -3.33 -1.27
C TYR A 112 2.63 -4.70 -1.45
N GLU A 113 3.92 -4.70 -1.77
CA GLU A 113 4.64 -5.94 -2.09
C GLU A 113 4.77 -6.88 -0.87
N LYS A 114 4.74 -6.35 0.35
CA LYS A 114 4.77 -7.09 1.62
C LYS A 114 4.27 -6.22 2.77
N ASP A 115 3.96 -6.89 3.87
CA ASP A 115 3.71 -6.29 5.17
C ASP A 115 4.45 -7.09 6.26
N GLN A 116 5.12 -6.38 7.17
CA GLN A 116 6.05 -6.98 8.13
C GLN A 116 6.16 -6.17 9.42
N ALA A 117 5.81 -6.81 10.54
CA ALA A 117 5.87 -6.23 11.87
C ALA A 117 7.28 -6.21 12.48
N VAL A 118 8.11 -7.21 12.19
CA VAL A 118 9.44 -7.38 12.84
C VAL A 118 10.53 -7.59 11.80
N GLY A 119 11.52 -6.71 11.77
CA GLY A 119 12.71 -6.85 10.94
C GLY A 119 13.53 -8.10 11.28
N GLY A 120 14.00 -8.84 10.27
CA GLY A 120 14.90 -10.00 10.41
C GLY A 120 14.20 -11.31 10.76
N SER A 121 12.86 -11.36 10.75
CA SER A 121 12.07 -12.53 11.10
C SER A 121 10.84 -12.68 10.19
N PHE A 122 10.47 -13.92 9.85
CA PHE A 122 9.16 -14.24 9.26
C PHE A 122 8.05 -14.21 10.32
N LEU A 123 8.40 -14.11 11.61
CA LEU A 123 7.45 -14.02 12.70
C LEU A 123 6.81 -12.62 12.65
N GLY A 124 5.58 -12.56 12.15
CA GLY A 124 4.75 -11.35 12.11
C GLY A 124 4.78 -10.60 10.78
N GLY A 125 4.83 -11.27 9.63
CA GLY A 125 4.65 -10.62 8.33
C GLY A 125 4.20 -11.57 7.23
N HIS A 126 3.81 -11.02 6.09
CA HIS A 126 3.43 -11.77 4.90
C HIS A 126 3.86 -11.06 3.62
N ARG A 127 4.03 -11.87 2.57
CA ARG A 127 4.14 -11.38 1.19
C ARG A 127 2.77 -10.89 0.76
N HIS A 128 2.76 -9.78 0.02
CA HIS A 128 1.56 -9.05 -0.38
C HIS A 128 0.88 -8.38 0.79
N ASP A 129 0.35 -7.20 0.53
CA ASP A 129 -0.59 -6.56 1.43
C ASP A 129 -1.62 -5.76 0.65
N TRP A 130 -2.82 -5.67 1.22
CA TRP A 130 -3.94 -4.95 0.67
C TRP A 130 -4.61 -4.16 1.79
N GLU A 131 -4.61 -2.85 1.66
CA GLU A 131 -5.25 -1.93 2.59
C GLU A 131 -6.21 -1.03 1.84
N ASN A 132 -7.28 -0.61 2.53
CA ASN A 132 -8.33 0.17 1.94
C ASN A 132 -8.82 1.33 2.79
N ILE A 133 -9.47 2.27 2.13
CA ILE A 133 -10.08 3.44 2.75
C ILE A 133 -11.49 3.56 2.18
N VAL A 134 -12.50 3.60 3.05
CA VAL A 134 -13.88 3.89 2.62
C VAL A 134 -14.20 5.35 2.91
N VAL A 135 -14.56 6.08 1.86
CA VAL A 135 -15.02 7.47 1.93
C VAL A 135 -16.51 7.50 1.70
N PHE A 136 -17.27 7.99 2.69
CA PHE A 136 -18.70 8.21 2.59
C PHE A 136 -18.99 9.67 2.30
N THR A 137 -19.86 9.91 1.33
CA THR A 137 -20.27 11.26 0.93
C THR A 137 -21.78 11.41 0.94
N GLN A 138 -22.24 12.64 1.11
CA GLN A 138 -23.62 13.06 0.90
C GLN A 138 -23.61 14.27 -0.04
N GLY A 139 -23.94 14.02 -1.31
CA GLY A 139 -23.68 14.98 -2.38
C GLY A 139 -22.18 15.28 -2.50
N ASP A 140 -21.82 16.56 -2.36
CA ASP A 140 -20.44 17.03 -2.49
C ASP A 140 -19.62 17.01 -1.18
N ASN A 141 -20.23 16.61 -0.07
CA ASN A 141 -19.59 16.62 1.23
C ASN A 141 -19.11 15.23 1.62
N VAL A 142 -17.84 15.09 2.01
CA VAL A 142 -17.36 13.90 2.70
C VAL A 142 -17.86 13.94 4.14
N VAL A 143 -18.63 12.94 4.54
CA VAL A 143 -19.27 12.88 5.87
C VAL A 143 -18.56 11.92 6.83
N ARG A 144 -17.84 10.94 6.29
CA ARG A 144 -17.08 9.97 7.06
C ARG A 144 -15.95 9.38 6.23
N VAL A 145 -14.81 9.13 6.87
CA VAL A 145 -13.68 8.40 6.29
C VAL A 145 -13.31 7.27 7.23
N ALA A 146 -13.13 6.08 6.68
CA ALA A 146 -12.86 4.84 7.40
C ALA A 146 -11.59 4.20 6.85
N PRO A 147 -10.41 4.49 7.42
CA PRO A 147 -9.19 3.75 7.11
C PRO A 147 -9.27 2.32 7.63
N SER A 148 -8.83 1.34 6.84
CA SER A 148 -8.62 -0.02 7.32
C SER A 148 -7.43 -0.09 8.27
N CYS A 149 -7.56 -0.91 9.31
CA CYS A 149 -6.46 -1.36 10.12
C CYS A 149 -6.71 -2.77 10.64
N HIS A 150 -5.86 -3.71 10.21
CA HIS A 150 -5.93 -5.14 10.56
C HIS A 150 -7.31 -5.76 10.29
N GLY A 151 -7.92 -5.41 9.15
CA GLY A 151 -9.24 -5.89 8.73
C GLY A 151 -10.43 -5.23 9.44
N LYS A 152 -10.21 -4.16 10.21
CA LYS A 152 -11.26 -3.38 10.89
C LYS A 152 -11.23 -1.92 10.48
N TYR A 153 -12.22 -1.16 10.93
CA TYR A 153 -12.37 0.28 10.69
C TYR A 153 -12.53 1.07 12.00
N ASP A 154 -11.87 0.63 13.06
CA ASP A 154 -11.99 1.25 14.40
C ASP A 154 -11.51 2.71 14.41
N GLY A 155 -10.66 3.09 13.46
CA GLY A 155 -10.20 4.47 13.24
C GLY A 155 -11.17 5.36 12.44
N ALA A 156 -12.35 4.87 12.04
CA ALA A 156 -13.27 5.62 11.21
C ALA A 156 -13.85 6.86 11.91
N SER A 157 -13.83 7.99 11.22
CA SER A 157 -14.13 9.31 11.81
C SER A 157 -14.93 10.22 10.88
N ASN A 158 -15.70 11.11 11.50
CA ASN A 158 -16.39 12.22 10.82
C ASN A 158 -15.59 13.53 10.94
N GLN A 159 -14.40 13.48 11.54
CA GLN A 159 -13.44 14.56 11.67
C GLN A 159 -12.08 14.04 11.20
N PHE A 160 -11.58 14.56 10.10
CA PHE A 160 -10.39 14.06 9.44
C PHE A 160 -9.64 15.20 8.74
N PRO A 161 -8.30 15.09 8.61
CA PRO A 161 -7.53 16.01 7.79
C PRO A 161 -7.93 15.87 6.32
N SER A 162 -8.05 17.00 5.63
CA SER A 162 -8.36 17.04 4.21
C SER A 162 -7.70 18.22 3.52
N ASP A 163 -7.50 18.08 2.21
CA ASP A 163 -7.29 19.18 1.27
C ASP A 163 -8.52 19.28 0.35
N GLY A 164 -9.39 20.26 0.60
CA GLY A 164 -10.69 20.35 -0.04
C GLY A 164 -11.55 19.09 0.21
N SER A 165 -11.90 18.37 -0.85
CA SER A 165 -12.67 17.11 -0.78
C SER A 165 -11.79 15.85 -0.64
N THR A 166 -10.47 16.01 -0.51
CA THR A 166 -9.49 14.92 -0.48
C THR A 166 -9.10 14.61 0.96
N PRO A 167 -9.49 13.45 1.53
CA PRO A 167 -8.94 12.99 2.81
C PRO A 167 -7.44 12.74 2.73
N LEU A 168 -6.71 13.04 3.82
CA LEU A 168 -5.26 12.85 3.90
C LEU A 168 -4.91 11.72 4.88
N LEU A 169 -4.32 10.65 4.36
CA LEU A 169 -4.06 9.43 5.13
C LEU A 169 -2.60 8.99 4.98
N VAL A 170 -2.14 8.20 5.94
CA VAL A 170 -0.76 7.70 5.98
C VAL A 170 -0.80 6.18 6.14
N TYR A 171 -0.13 5.47 5.24
CA TYR A 171 0.20 4.07 5.43
C TYR A 171 1.42 3.97 6.35
N HIS A 172 1.27 3.26 7.46
CA HIS A 172 2.26 3.24 8.54
C HIS A 172 2.29 1.90 9.23
N LYS A 173 3.37 1.64 9.96
CA LYS A 173 3.44 0.51 10.88
C LYS A 173 2.69 0.80 12.18
N ASP A 174 1.74 -0.07 12.53
CA ASP A 174 0.95 0.05 13.77
C ASP A 174 1.72 -0.46 14.99
N GLY A 175 2.61 0.39 15.51
CA GLY A 175 3.42 0.10 16.67
C GLY A 175 4.26 -1.17 16.52
N ALA A 176 3.97 -2.19 17.33
CA ALA A 176 4.64 -3.49 17.28
C ALA A 176 4.02 -4.47 16.26
N GLY A 177 2.88 -4.11 15.67
CA GLY A 177 2.17 -4.89 14.66
C GLY A 177 2.63 -4.61 13.23
N THR A 178 1.82 -5.10 12.32
CA THR A 178 1.86 -4.91 10.86
C THR A 178 1.39 -3.51 10.46
N HIS A 179 1.35 -3.22 9.17
CA HIS A 179 0.94 -1.91 8.68
C HIS A 179 -0.57 -1.73 8.66
N CYS A 180 -0.99 -0.47 8.62
CA CYS A 180 -2.34 -0.08 8.27
C CYS A 180 -2.44 1.42 7.94
N TYR A 181 -3.66 1.91 7.68
CA TYR A 181 -3.90 3.34 7.51
C TYR A 181 -4.22 4.06 8.82
N ARG A 182 -3.69 5.28 8.94
CA ARG A 182 -4.10 6.30 9.92
C ARG A 182 -4.40 7.61 9.22
N PHE A 183 -5.09 8.51 9.91
CA PHE A 183 -5.19 9.90 9.47
C PHE A 183 -3.84 10.62 9.59
N ALA A 184 -3.57 11.52 8.65
CA ALA A 184 -2.42 12.41 8.74
C ALA A 184 -2.52 13.37 9.93
N ASN A 185 -1.38 13.68 10.54
CA ASN A 185 -1.22 14.70 11.57
C ASN A 185 -0.56 15.97 10.98
N ASP A 186 -0.26 16.96 11.82
CA ASP A 186 0.34 18.22 11.38
C ASP A 186 1.74 18.05 10.78
N ASP A 187 2.53 17.11 11.30
CA ASP A 187 3.89 16.83 10.83
C ASP A 187 3.87 16.14 9.48
N ASP A 188 3.04 15.11 9.29
CA ASP A 188 2.92 14.43 7.98
C ASP A 188 2.54 15.43 6.88
N ARG A 189 1.63 16.38 7.19
CA ARG A 189 1.21 17.44 6.26
C ARG A 189 2.32 18.44 5.95
N ALA A 190 3.18 18.73 6.91
CA ALA A 190 4.30 19.64 6.72
C ALA A 190 5.49 18.96 6.02
N ASN A 191 5.67 17.65 6.24
CA ASN A 191 6.87 16.90 5.88
C ASN A 191 6.54 15.52 5.26
N PRO A 192 5.89 15.45 4.07
CA PRO A 192 5.61 14.16 3.45
C PRO A 192 6.88 13.33 3.20
N GLU A 193 6.85 12.05 3.56
CA GLU A 193 8.03 11.16 3.58
C GLU A 193 8.28 10.39 2.27
N ASN A 194 7.37 10.51 1.31
CA ASN A 194 7.51 9.89 0.00
C ASN A 194 8.34 10.74 -0.98
N PRO A 195 8.86 10.18 -2.09
CA PRO A 195 9.84 10.84 -2.95
C PRO A 195 9.27 12.03 -3.72
N THR A 196 7.94 12.19 -3.77
CA THR A 196 7.29 13.33 -4.42
C THR A 196 7.32 14.59 -3.55
N GLY A 197 7.57 14.45 -2.23
CA GLY A 197 7.50 15.55 -1.27
C GLY A 197 6.09 16.13 -1.09
N SER A 198 5.06 15.38 -1.46
CA SER A 198 3.65 15.76 -1.40
C SER A 198 2.76 14.56 -1.14
N PHE A 199 1.53 14.76 -0.65
CA PHE A 199 0.56 13.66 -0.59
C PHE A 199 0.25 13.15 -2.01
N PHE A 200 0.37 11.85 -2.20
CA PHE A 200 0.36 11.17 -3.49
C PHE A 200 -1.03 10.62 -3.83
N LYS A 201 -1.40 10.68 -5.12
CA LYS A 201 -2.55 9.98 -5.69
C LYS A 201 -2.11 9.15 -6.88
N ALA A 202 -2.28 7.84 -6.80
CA ALA A 202 -2.05 6.96 -7.94
C ALA A 202 -3.16 7.10 -8.99
N PRO A 203 -2.89 6.75 -10.27
CA PRO A 203 -3.95 6.49 -11.24
C PRO A 203 -5.02 5.54 -10.67
N LEU A 204 -6.29 5.97 -10.76
CA LEU A 204 -7.42 5.30 -10.13
C LEU A 204 -8.20 4.44 -11.13
N VAL A 205 -8.33 3.14 -10.83
CA VAL A 205 -9.07 2.15 -11.63
C VAL A 205 -10.41 1.86 -10.94
N GLY A 206 -11.48 2.50 -11.41
CA GLY A 206 -12.83 2.31 -10.87
C GLY A 206 -13.50 1.04 -11.38
N TRP A 207 -14.27 0.37 -10.51
CA TRP A 207 -14.93 -0.92 -10.74
C TRP A 207 -15.68 -1.03 -12.07
N ASP A 208 -16.37 0.05 -12.45
CA ASP A 208 -17.21 0.11 -13.66
C ASP A 208 -16.41 0.43 -14.93
N ASN A 209 -15.15 0.85 -14.79
CA ASN A 209 -14.32 1.38 -15.86
C ASN A 209 -12.94 0.68 -15.91
N TRP A 210 -12.89 -0.59 -15.54
CA TRP A 210 -11.72 -1.41 -15.78
C TRP A 210 -11.41 -1.48 -17.27
N PRO A 211 -10.12 -1.44 -17.68
CA PRO A 211 -9.76 -1.58 -19.09
C PRO A 211 -10.26 -2.89 -19.72
N ASP A 212 -10.31 -3.95 -18.92
CA ASP A 212 -10.86 -5.25 -19.26
C ASP A 212 -11.47 -5.90 -18.01
N VAL A 213 -12.71 -6.38 -18.12
CA VAL A 213 -13.42 -7.03 -16.99
C VAL A 213 -12.79 -8.37 -16.62
N GLY A 214 -12.24 -9.10 -17.59
CA GLY A 214 -11.49 -10.32 -17.34
C GLY A 214 -10.21 -10.07 -16.54
N LEU A 215 -9.52 -8.93 -16.75
CA LEU A 215 -8.40 -8.51 -15.90
C LEU A 215 -8.84 -8.24 -14.46
N ARG A 216 -9.98 -7.55 -14.27
CA ARG A 216 -10.56 -7.32 -12.93
C ARG A 216 -10.83 -8.63 -12.22
N ASP A 217 -11.59 -9.51 -12.87
CA ASP A 217 -12.02 -10.76 -12.27
C ASP A 217 -10.82 -11.68 -11.99
N LYS A 218 -9.81 -11.67 -12.88
CA LYS A 218 -8.53 -12.34 -12.69
C LYS A 218 -7.75 -11.78 -11.49
N MET A 219 -7.72 -10.46 -11.31
CA MET A 219 -7.12 -9.83 -10.12
C MET A 219 -7.83 -10.33 -8.86
N LEU A 220 -9.14 -10.16 -8.74
CA LEU A 220 -9.89 -10.55 -7.54
C LEU A 220 -9.72 -12.04 -7.20
N GLN A 221 -9.77 -12.91 -8.22
CA GLN A 221 -9.60 -14.34 -8.02
C GLN A 221 -8.22 -14.71 -7.47
N ASN A 222 -7.16 -13.99 -7.84
CA ASN A 222 -5.78 -14.30 -7.40
C ASN A 222 -5.57 -14.16 -5.89
N TRP A 223 -6.26 -13.21 -5.25
CA TRP A 223 -6.15 -12.96 -3.81
C TRP A 223 -7.36 -13.47 -2.99
N SER A 224 -8.30 -14.18 -3.64
CA SER A 224 -9.48 -14.72 -2.97
C SER A 224 -9.11 -15.70 -1.85
N GLY A 225 -9.73 -15.53 -0.67
CA GLY A 225 -9.49 -16.36 0.50
C GLY A 225 -8.19 -16.07 1.28
N GLY A 226 -7.46 -15.01 0.91
CA GLY A 226 -6.24 -14.56 1.59
C GLY A 226 -6.26 -13.07 1.96
N VAL A 227 -5.08 -12.46 2.04
CA VAL A 227 -4.92 -10.99 2.11
C VAL A 227 -5.16 -10.45 0.70
N GLY A 228 -6.33 -9.85 0.50
CA GLY A 228 -6.83 -9.45 -0.81
C GLY A 228 -7.75 -8.22 -0.74
N PRO A 229 -8.01 -7.59 -1.89
CA PRO A 229 -8.86 -6.40 -1.96
C PRO A 229 -10.31 -6.76 -1.64
N LYS A 230 -10.98 -5.94 -0.84
CA LYS A 230 -12.37 -6.13 -0.39
C LYS A 230 -13.40 -5.59 -1.37
N LEU A 231 -13.09 -5.68 -2.67
CA LEU A 231 -13.97 -5.20 -3.75
C LEU A 231 -14.89 -6.29 -4.28
N ASP A 232 -14.81 -7.53 -3.80
CA ASP A 232 -15.54 -8.70 -4.28
C ASP A 232 -16.82 -8.99 -3.45
N ASP A 233 -16.97 -10.19 -2.90
CA ASP A 233 -18.08 -10.57 -2.03
C ASP A 233 -17.94 -10.01 -0.61
N GLU A 234 -16.73 -9.59 -0.21
CA GLU A 234 -16.47 -8.91 1.06
C GLU A 234 -16.89 -7.42 1.04
N PHE A 235 -17.21 -6.86 -0.13
CA PHE A 235 -17.48 -5.43 -0.30
C PHE A 235 -18.62 -4.92 0.60
N GLY A 236 -19.76 -5.61 0.62
CA GLY A 236 -20.92 -5.18 1.42
C GLY A 236 -20.63 -5.21 2.93
N ASP A 237 -20.01 -6.28 3.42
CA ASP A 237 -19.68 -6.41 4.84
C ASP A 237 -18.62 -5.39 5.28
N SER A 238 -17.66 -5.11 4.42
CA SER A 238 -16.64 -4.08 4.63
C SER A 238 -17.26 -2.68 4.69
N LEU A 239 -18.18 -2.35 3.77
CA LEU A 239 -18.91 -1.09 3.79
C LEU A 239 -19.76 -0.94 5.07
N LYS A 240 -20.40 -2.03 5.53
CA LYS A 240 -21.16 -2.02 6.79
C LYS A 240 -20.25 -1.73 7.99
N ALA A 241 -19.10 -2.38 8.07
CA ALA A 241 -18.14 -2.18 9.14
C ALA A 241 -17.57 -0.75 9.13
N ALA A 242 -17.23 -0.23 7.95
CA ALA A 242 -16.72 1.12 7.76
C ALA A 242 -17.77 2.21 8.09
N ALA A 243 -19.04 1.98 7.73
CA ALA A 243 -20.13 2.91 8.01
C ALA A 243 -20.38 3.04 9.52
N GLY A 244 -20.41 1.90 10.24
CA GLY A 244 -20.75 1.85 11.65
C GLY A 244 -22.09 2.55 11.94
N ASP A 245 -22.13 3.34 13.01
CA ASP A 245 -23.25 4.22 13.34
C ASP A 245 -23.13 5.64 12.74
N GLY A 246 -22.04 5.91 12.00
CA GLY A 246 -21.72 7.22 11.45
C GLY A 246 -22.48 7.58 10.18
N VAL A 247 -23.12 6.61 9.50
CA VAL A 247 -23.85 6.80 8.23
C VAL A 247 -25.18 6.04 8.22
N GLN A 248 -26.07 6.35 9.17
CA GLN A 248 -27.29 5.57 9.46
C GLN A 248 -28.30 5.42 8.30
N GLY A 249 -28.23 6.27 7.27
CA GLY A 249 -29.13 6.20 6.11
C GLY A 249 -28.62 5.33 4.96
N PHE A 250 -27.36 4.90 5.01
CA PHE A 250 -26.74 4.13 3.94
C PHE A 250 -27.00 2.63 4.09
N ASP A 251 -27.44 1.98 3.02
CA ASP A 251 -27.57 0.53 2.95
C ASP A 251 -26.31 -0.09 2.29
N PRO A 252 -25.48 -0.81 3.04
CA PRO A 252 -24.23 -1.34 2.51
C PRO A 252 -24.42 -2.50 1.52
N TYR A 253 -25.64 -2.99 1.28
CA TYR A 253 -25.90 -4.13 0.39
C TYR A 253 -26.81 -3.81 -0.80
N LYS A 254 -27.15 -2.54 -0.99
CA LYS A 254 -28.09 -2.11 -2.03
C LYS A 254 -27.47 -1.03 -2.91
N ASP A 255 -27.53 -1.24 -4.22
CA ASP A 255 -27.27 -0.18 -5.20
C ASP A 255 -28.59 0.59 -5.49
N GLU A 256 -28.51 1.80 -6.06
CA GLU A 256 -29.68 2.67 -6.32
C GLU A 256 -30.84 1.97 -7.05
#